data_AF-A0A834Y4G7-F1
#
_entry.id   AF-A0A834Y4G7-F1
#
_cell.length_a   1.000
_cell.length_b   1.000
_cell.length_c   1.000
_cell.angle_alpha   90.00
_cell.angle_beta   90.00
_cell.angle_gamma   90.00
#
_symmetry.space_group_name_H-M   'P 1'
#
loop_
_entity.id
_entity.type
_entity.pdbx_description
1 polymer ?
#
loop_
_entity_poly.entity_id
_entity_poly.type
_entity_poly.pdbx_seq_one_letter_code
_entity_poly.pdbx_strand_id
1 'polypeptide(L)'
;MGIFFAIGLPIDIPDKSVSLSFYFEANYKLPNNKTANNFYDYLQDKNFNRKFAYDVIQNKLENAGYPGKKCLLRAICEASIAPLINNGIIGDILHIIFTPSSSYNENLPDDIVNAERKTECANQYCECPISLLDLISHFEDY
;
A
#
# COMPACT_ATOMS: atom_id res chain seq x y z
N MET A 1 -11.95 -21.07 -5.06
CA MET A 1 -11.10 -20.47 -6.11
C MET A 1 -9.76 -20.15 -5.48
N GLY A 2 -8.66 -20.34 -6.20
CA GLY A 2 -7.30 -20.11 -5.69
C GLY A 2 -6.65 -18.91 -6.36
N ILE A 3 -5.76 -18.22 -5.63
CA ILE A 3 -4.84 -17.23 -6.17
C ILE A 3 -3.44 -17.84 -6.10
N PHE A 4 -2.71 -17.76 -7.21
CA PHE A 4 -1.32 -18.22 -7.30
C PHE A 4 -0.47 -17.11 -7.91
N PHE A 5 0.64 -16.78 -7.26
CA PHE A 5 1.62 -15.86 -7.81
C PHE A 5 3.03 -16.30 -7.41
N ALA A 6 4.02 -15.83 -8.19
CA ALA A 6 5.43 -16.12 -7.96
C ALA A 6 6.26 -14.84 -8.05
N ILE A 7 7.26 -14.72 -7.20
CA ILE A 7 8.23 -13.63 -7.20
C ILE A 7 9.59 -14.22 -7.60
N GLY A 8 10.17 -13.74 -8.71
CA GLY A 8 11.50 -14.14 -9.17
C GLY A 8 12.53 -13.03 -8.94
N LEU A 9 13.58 -13.33 -8.17
CA LEU A 9 14.72 -12.45 -7.90
C LEU A 9 15.97 -12.99 -8.62
N PRO A 10 16.55 -12.24 -9.57
CA PRO A 10 17.84 -12.62 -10.15
C PRO A 10 18.94 -12.50 -9.09
N ILE A 11 19.86 -13.47 -9.06
CA ILE A 11 21.03 -13.43 -8.18
C ILE A 11 22.24 -13.16 -9.06
N ASP A 12 22.93 -12.06 -8.77
CA ASP A 12 24.11 -11.66 -9.54
C ASP A 12 25.33 -12.49 -9.13
N ILE A 13 25.78 -13.38 -10.02
CA ILE A 13 26.91 -14.28 -9.82
C ILE A 13 27.80 -14.22 -11.08
N PRO A 14 29.12 -13.99 -10.95
CA PRO A 14 30.03 -14.00 -12.10
C PRO A 14 29.94 -15.30 -12.89
N ASP A 15 29.83 -15.18 -14.22
CA ASP A 15 29.77 -16.27 -15.19
C ASP A 15 28.58 -17.25 -15.03
N LYS A 16 27.53 -16.89 -14.27
CA LYS A 16 26.35 -17.74 -14.10
C LYS A 16 25.05 -16.92 -14.05
N SER A 17 24.05 -17.34 -14.81
CA SER A 17 22.69 -16.82 -14.70
C SER A 17 21.88 -17.69 -13.75
N VAL A 18 21.64 -17.22 -12.52
CA VAL A 18 20.84 -17.93 -11.51
C VAL A 18 19.72 -17.02 -11.02
N SER A 19 18.51 -17.57 -10.91
CA SER A 19 17.33 -16.86 -10.38
C SER A 19 16.71 -17.63 -9.21
N LEU A 20 16.33 -16.91 -8.16
CA LEU A 20 15.59 -17.43 -7.02
C LEU A 20 14.10 -17.11 -7.19
N SER A 21 13.23 -18.11 -7.14
CA SER A 21 11.79 -17.90 -7.23
C SER A 21 11.07 -18.36 -5.97
N PHE A 22 10.19 -17.51 -5.45
CA PHE A 22 9.28 -17.81 -4.35
C PHE A 22 7.87 -18.00 -4.90
N TYR A 23 7.21 -19.08 -4.51
CA TYR A 23 5.87 -19.43 -4.97
C TYR A 23 4.87 -19.29 -3.83
N PHE A 24 3.77 -18.59 -4.07
CA PHE A 24 2.72 -18.35 -3.09
C PHE A 24 1.38 -18.85 -3.64
N GLU A 25 0.75 -19.73 -2.87
CA GLU A 25 -0.57 -20.28 -3.18
C GLU A 25 -1.53 -19.95 -2.04
N ALA A 26 -2.64 -19.31 -2.38
CA ALA A 26 -3.69 -18.96 -1.45
C ALA A 26 -5.02 -19.58 -1.92
N ASN A 27 -5.50 -20.55 -1.14
CA ASN A 27 -6.74 -21.27 -1.42
C ASN A 27 -7.90 -20.74 -0.56
N TYR A 28 -8.90 -20.12 -1.19
CA TYR A 28 -10.06 -19.57 -0.50
C TYR A 28 -11.31 -20.42 -0.75
N LYS A 29 -11.90 -20.92 0.34
CA LYS A 29 -13.22 -21.55 0.31
C LYS A 29 -14.26 -20.47 0.05
N LEU A 30 -15.09 -20.67 -0.97
CA LEU A 30 -16.23 -19.78 -1.22
C LEU A 30 -17.26 -20.01 -0.10
N PRO A 31 -17.77 -18.93 0.53
CA PRO A 31 -18.78 -19.07 1.57
C PRO A 31 -20.10 -19.55 0.95
N ASN A 32 -20.74 -20.51 1.62
CA ASN A 32 -22.09 -20.93 1.27
C ASN A 32 -23.11 -19.91 1.82
N ASN A 33 -24.27 -19.81 1.18
CA ASN A 33 -25.30 -18.80 1.47
C ASN A 33 -25.62 -18.59 2.97
N LYS A 34 -25.62 -19.65 3.80
CA LYS A 34 -25.86 -19.54 5.25
C LYS A 34 -24.66 -19.04 6.07
N THR A 35 -23.44 -19.23 5.56
CA THR A 35 -22.19 -18.77 6.17
C THR A 35 -21.81 -17.38 5.67
N ALA A 36 -22.37 -16.94 4.54
CA ALA A 36 -22.09 -15.63 3.95
C ALA A 36 -22.35 -14.48 4.91
N ASN A 37 -23.47 -14.48 5.66
CA ASN A 37 -23.77 -13.39 6.60
C ASN A 37 -22.72 -13.26 7.71
N ASN A 38 -22.31 -14.37 8.33
CA ASN A 38 -21.27 -14.36 9.38
C ASN A 38 -19.87 -14.13 8.81
N PHE A 39 -19.65 -14.51 7.54
CA PHE A 39 -18.40 -14.28 6.83
C PHE A 39 -18.27 -12.83 6.36
N TYR A 40 -19.37 -12.15 6.02
CA TYR A 40 -19.38 -10.71 5.76
C TYR A 40 -18.96 -9.94 7.02
N ASP A 41 -19.45 -10.31 8.21
CA ASP A 41 -19.01 -9.69 9.48
C ASP A 41 -17.52 -9.99 9.78
N TYR A 42 -17.05 -11.22 9.56
CA TYR A 42 -15.65 -11.59 9.80
C TYR A 42 -14.68 -11.00 8.77
N LEU A 43 -15.12 -10.86 7.52
CA LEU A 43 -14.42 -10.10 6.49
C LEU A 43 -14.50 -8.61 6.76
N GLN A 44 -15.55 -8.07 7.37
CA GLN A 44 -15.59 -6.65 7.73
C GLN A 44 -14.47 -6.29 8.73
N ASP A 45 -14.14 -7.21 9.63
CA ASP A 45 -13.08 -7.07 10.64
C ASP A 45 -11.66 -7.35 10.08
N LYS A 46 -11.56 -8.00 8.91
CA LYS A 46 -10.30 -8.39 8.24
C LYS A 46 -10.20 -7.96 6.78
N ASN A 47 -11.07 -7.06 6.32
CA ASN A 47 -10.99 -6.50 4.99
C ASN A 47 -9.72 -5.67 4.98
N PHE A 48 -8.92 -5.86 3.93
CA PHE A 48 -7.83 -4.95 3.63
C PHE A 48 -8.43 -3.57 3.37
N ASN A 49 -8.59 -2.80 4.44
CA ASN A 49 -9.21 -1.50 4.45
C ASN A 49 -8.11 -0.45 4.59
N ARG A 50 -8.32 0.77 4.10
CA ARG A 50 -7.27 1.80 4.18
C ARG A 50 -6.85 2.07 5.62
N LYS A 51 -7.78 2.03 6.57
CA LYS A 51 -7.47 2.14 8.01
C LYS A 51 -6.40 1.13 8.45
N PHE A 52 -6.58 -0.15 8.08
CA PHE A 52 -5.60 -1.19 8.39
C PHE A 52 -4.26 -0.94 7.69
N ALA A 53 -4.28 -0.57 6.40
CA ALA A 53 -3.06 -0.25 5.66
C ALA A 53 -2.31 0.92 6.30
N TYR A 54 -3.01 1.97 6.70
CA TYR A 54 -2.48 3.15 7.37
C TYR A 54 -1.89 2.81 8.73
N ASP A 55 -2.56 1.99 9.53
CA ASP A 55 -2.03 1.52 10.81
C ASP A 55 -0.73 0.74 10.61
N VAL A 56 -0.68 -0.17 9.63
CA VAL A 56 0.53 -0.93 9.31
C VAL A 56 1.67 0.00 8.87
N ILE A 57 1.39 0.92 7.94
CA ILE A 57 2.38 1.86 7.41
C ILE A 57 2.91 2.77 8.52
N GLN A 58 2.02 3.36 9.32
CA GLN A 58 2.39 4.24 10.42
C GLN A 58 3.27 3.50 11.44
N ASN A 59 2.85 2.31 11.88
CA ASN A 59 3.62 1.51 12.83
C ASN A 59 4.99 1.13 12.26
N LYS A 60 5.09 0.80 10.97
CA LYS A 60 6.39 0.47 10.35
C LYS A 60 7.32 1.67 10.27
N LEU A 61 6.79 2.84 9.96
CA LEU A 61 7.56 4.08 9.93
C LEU A 61 8.04 4.49 11.33
N GLU A 62 7.18 4.37 12.34
CA GLU A 62 7.53 4.63 13.74
C GLU A 62 8.62 3.68 14.24
N ASN A 63 8.49 2.38 13.94
CA ASN A 63 9.52 1.39 14.27
C ASN A 63 10.85 1.65 13.56
N ALA A 64 10.83 2.30 12.39
CA ALA A 64 12.02 2.72 11.66
C ALA A 64 12.60 4.06 12.15
N GLY A 65 11.98 4.71 13.16
CA GLY A 65 12.45 5.97 13.74
C GLY A 65 11.90 7.24 13.08
N TYR A 66 10.89 7.12 12.22
CA TYR A 66 10.25 8.26 11.54
C TYR A 66 8.91 8.63 12.22
N PRO A 67 8.46 9.90 12.10
CA PRO A 67 7.15 10.29 12.60
C PRO A 67 6.04 9.70 11.71
N GLY A 68 5.61 8.47 12.02
CA GLY A 68 4.80 7.65 11.11
C GLY A 68 3.52 8.33 10.64
N LYS A 69 2.78 8.98 11.54
CA LYS A 69 1.58 9.72 11.16
C LYS A 69 1.86 10.85 10.15
N LYS A 70 2.91 11.64 10.37
CA LYS A 70 3.29 12.75 9.47
C LYS A 70 3.77 12.23 8.13
N CYS A 71 4.55 11.16 8.13
CA CYS A 71 5.03 10.51 6.93
C CYS A 71 3.91 9.87 6.11
N LEU A 72 2.92 9.25 6.76
CA LEU A 72 1.73 8.75 6.09
C LEU A 72 0.95 9.88 5.39
N LEU A 73 0.72 10.99 6.10
CA LEU A 73 0.03 12.16 5.53
C LEU A 73 0.83 12.78 4.37
N ARG A 74 2.16 12.80 4.47
CA ARG A 74 3.05 13.23 3.39
C ARG A 74 2.89 12.34 2.16
N ALA A 75 2.88 11.01 2.33
CA ALA A 75 2.71 10.06 1.22
C ALA A 75 1.35 10.21 0.51
N ILE A 76 0.27 10.41 1.27
CA ILE A 76 -1.09 10.67 0.72
C ILE A 76 -1.11 11.96 -0.09
N CYS A 77 -0.51 13.03 0.45
CA CYS A 77 -0.39 14.30 -0.26
C CYS A 77 0.46 14.17 -1.53
N GLU A 78 1.61 13.49 -1.47
CA GLU A 78 2.48 13.31 -2.64
C GLU A 78 1.79 12.47 -3.73
N ALA A 79 1.06 11.41 -3.35
CA ALA A 79 0.30 10.58 -4.28
C ALA A 79 -0.85 11.32 -4.97
N SER A 80 -1.43 12.34 -4.33
CA SER A 80 -2.50 13.15 -4.95
C SER A 80 -1.97 14.13 -6.00
N ILE A 81 -0.71 14.58 -5.86
CA ILE A 81 -0.03 15.46 -6.83
C ILE A 81 0.58 14.65 -7.97
N ALA A 82 1.24 13.53 -7.64
CA ALA A 82 1.90 12.64 -8.58
C ALA A 82 1.26 11.25 -8.51
N PRO A 83 0.15 11.01 -9.24
CA PRO A 83 -0.51 9.72 -9.26
C PRO A 83 0.42 8.61 -9.77
N LEU A 84 0.37 7.45 -9.11
CA LEU A 84 1.20 6.27 -9.41
C LEU A 84 0.71 5.47 -10.65
N ILE A 85 0.16 6.16 -11.65
CA ILE A 85 -0.51 5.57 -12.81
C ILE A 85 0.54 5.01 -13.78
N ASN A 86 0.30 3.80 -14.30
CA ASN A 86 1.16 3.03 -15.21
C ASN A 86 2.31 2.23 -14.57
N ASN A 87 2.40 2.12 -13.24
CA ASN A 87 3.41 1.31 -12.55
C ASN A 87 2.95 -0.15 -12.31
N GLY A 88 2.12 -0.68 -13.22
CA GLY A 88 1.48 -1.99 -13.11
C GLY A 88 0.56 -2.15 -11.90
N ILE A 89 0.32 -3.40 -11.49
CA ILE A 89 -0.61 -3.75 -10.40
C ILE A 89 -0.20 -3.11 -9.07
N ILE A 90 1.10 -2.98 -8.80
CA ILE A 90 1.60 -2.34 -7.58
C ILE A 90 1.24 -0.85 -7.59
N GLY A 91 1.43 -0.17 -8.72
CA GLY A 91 0.98 1.22 -8.91
C GLY A 91 -0.51 1.39 -8.61
N ASP A 92 -1.35 0.52 -9.17
CA ASP A 92 -2.80 0.57 -8.98
C ASP A 92 -3.19 0.35 -7.51
N ILE A 93 -2.56 -0.62 -6.83
CA ILE A 93 -2.80 -0.87 -5.40
C ILE A 93 -2.41 0.34 -4.55
N LEU A 94 -1.23 0.91 -4.80
CA LEU A 94 -0.74 2.06 -4.04
C LEU A 94 -1.58 3.32 -4.34
N HIS A 95 -2.04 3.48 -5.57
CA HIS A 95 -2.97 4.54 -5.95
C HIS A 95 -4.27 4.45 -5.13
N ILE A 96 -4.85 3.24 -5.00
CA ILE A 96 -6.05 3.01 -4.20
C ILE A 96 -5.81 3.31 -2.71
N ILE A 97 -4.64 2.92 -2.18
CA ILE A 97 -4.31 3.13 -0.76
C ILE A 97 -4.09 4.61 -0.45
N PHE A 98 -3.34 5.33 -1.28
CA PHE A 98 -2.91 6.71 -0.98
C PHE A 98 -3.76 7.81 -1.60
N THR A 99 -4.78 7.47 -2.40
CA THR A 99 -5.71 8.45 -3.00
C THR A 99 -7.12 8.22 -2.45
N PRO A 100 -7.40 8.58 -1.19
CA PRO A 100 -8.63 8.15 -0.54
C PRO A 100 -9.92 8.66 -1.19
N SER A 101 -9.88 9.74 -1.97
CA SER A 101 -11.02 10.23 -2.75
C SER A 101 -11.36 9.39 -4.00
N SER A 102 -10.44 8.53 -4.48
CA SER A 102 -10.65 7.75 -5.71
C SER A 102 -11.49 6.48 -5.51
N SER A 103 -11.90 6.18 -4.27
CA SER A 103 -12.58 4.93 -3.90
C SER A 103 -13.72 5.15 -2.89
N TYR A 104 -14.22 4.08 -2.28
CA TYR A 104 -15.38 4.11 -1.37
C TYR A 104 -15.12 5.01 -0.14
N ASN A 105 -16.14 5.72 0.36
CA ASN A 105 -15.94 6.53 1.57
C ASN A 105 -15.95 5.67 2.84
N GLU A 106 -14.81 5.55 3.51
CA GLU A 106 -14.62 4.74 4.73
C GLU A 106 -14.77 5.54 6.04
N ASN A 107 -15.29 6.78 5.98
CA ASN A 107 -15.28 7.73 7.11
C ASN A 107 -13.87 7.82 7.72
N LEU A 108 -12.92 8.22 6.88
CA LEU A 108 -11.54 8.44 7.28
C LEU A 108 -11.44 9.72 8.13
N PRO A 109 -10.47 9.79 9.06
CA PRO A 109 -10.19 11.00 9.82
C PRO A 109 -9.96 12.23 8.94
N ASP A 110 -10.38 13.41 9.41
CA ASP A 110 -10.31 14.65 8.62
C ASP A 110 -8.88 15.02 8.20
N ASP A 111 -7.87 14.69 9.00
CA ASP A 111 -6.47 14.96 8.67
C ASP A 111 -6.01 14.19 7.41
N ILE A 112 -6.45 12.95 7.24
CA ILE A 112 -6.20 12.12 6.05
C ILE A 112 -6.86 12.74 4.81
N VAL A 113 -8.13 13.10 4.91
CA VAL A 113 -8.89 13.71 3.80
C VAL A 113 -8.31 15.08 3.43
N ASN A 114 -7.85 15.84 4.43
CA ASN A 114 -7.22 17.13 4.22
C ASN A 114 -5.83 17.01 3.58
N ALA A 115 -5.07 15.95 3.87
CA ALA A 115 -3.74 15.73 3.30
C ALA A 115 -3.79 15.58 1.78
N GLU A 116 -4.77 14.85 1.26
CA GLU A 116 -4.96 14.64 -0.19
C GLU A 116 -5.21 15.95 -0.95
N ARG A 117 -5.79 16.96 -0.29
CA ARG A 117 -6.13 18.26 -0.91
C ARG A 117 -5.00 19.29 -0.90
N LYS A 118 -3.84 18.95 -0.33
CA LYS A 118 -2.70 19.87 -0.24
C LYS A 118 -1.84 19.79 -1.50
N THR A 119 -1.23 20.92 -1.86
CA THR A 119 -0.35 21.05 -3.03
C THR A 119 1.13 21.21 -2.64
N GLU A 120 1.42 21.55 -1.39
CA GLU A 120 2.79 21.74 -0.87
C GLU A 120 3.13 20.73 0.22
N CYS A 121 3.30 19.46 -0.17
CA CYS A 121 3.47 18.35 0.77
C CYS A 121 4.75 18.44 1.60
N ALA A 122 5.88 18.84 1.00
CA ALA A 122 7.17 18.93 1.67
C ALA A 122 7.17 19.99 2.78
N ASN A 123 6.53 21.14 2.55
CA ASN A 123 6.43 22.22 3.53
C ASN A 123 5.45 21.85 4.65
N GLN A 124 4.29 21.29 4.28
CA GLN A 124 3.23 20.93 5.22
C GLN A 124 3.63 19.78 6.16
N TYR A 125 4.47 18.86 5.67
CA TYR A 125 4.91 17.66 6.40
C TYR A 125 6.43 17.56 6.50
N CYS A 126 7.09 18.71 6.76
CA CYS A 126 8.55 18.80 6.89
C CYS A 126 9.14 17.99 8.06
N GLU A 127 8.31 17.62 9.04
CA GLU A 127 8.69 16.70 10.13
C GLU A 127 9.05 15.30 9.61
N CYS A 128 8.48 14.87 8.48
CA CYS A 128 8.85 13.62 7.85
C CYS A 128 10.04 13.85 6.90
N PRO A 129 11.23 13.27 7.17
CA PRO A 129 12.41 13.50 6.34
C PRO A 129 12.42 12.67 5.04
N ILE A 130 11.56 11.67 4.94
CA ILE A 130 11.52 10.73 3.80
C ILE A 130 10.27 10.93 2.94
N SER A 131 10.38 10.61 1.65
CA SER A 131 9.20 10.29 0.82
C SER A 131 9.09 8.77 0.73
N LEU A 132 7.92 8.24 1.11
CA LEU A 132 7.65 6.80 1.01
C LEU A 132 7.55 6.36 -0.46
N LEU A 133 7.08 7.24 -1.35
CA LEU A 133 6.85 6.91 -2.75
C LEU A 133 8.17 6.80 -3.52
N ASP A 134 9.16 7.64 -3.18
CA ASP A 134 10.50 7.59 -3.77
C ASP A 134 11.24 6.27 -3.44
N LEU A 135 10.94 5.64 -2.30
CA LEU A 135 11.49 4.31 -1.97
C LEU A 135 10.94 3.20 -2.87
N ILE A 136 9.76 3.41 -3.46
CA ILE A 136 9.05 2.40 -4.24
C ILE A 136 9.31 2.60 -5.74
N SER A 137 9.50 3.85 -6.19
CA SER A 137 9.84 4.16 -7.59
C SER A 137 11.20 3.63 -8.03
N HIS A 138 12.11 3.33 -7.09
CA HIS A 138 13.45 2.83 -7.40
C HIS A 138 13.50 1.36 -7.90
N PHE A 139 12.34 0.70 -8.07
CA PHE A 139 12.23 -0.67 -8.59
C PHE A 139 11.97 -0.74 -10.12
N GLU A 140 11.79 0.38 -10.80
CA GLU A 140 11.87 0.45 -12.27
C GLU A 140 13.26 0.93 -12.69
N ASP A 141 14.23 0.03 -12.68
CA ASP A 141 15.42 0.08 -13.55
C ASP A 141 16.32 -1.11 -13.17
N TYR A 142 16.15 -2.24 -13.88
CA TYR A 142 17.19 -3.20 -14.32
C TYR A 142 16.56 -4.32 -15.16
#